data_AF-A0A534QET7-F1
#
_entry.id   AF-A0A534QET7-F1
#
_cell.length_a   1.000
_cell.length_b   1.000
_cell.length_c   1.000
_cell.angle_alpha   90.00
_cell.angle_beta   90.00
_cell.angle_gamma   90.00
#
_symmetry.space_group_name_H-M   'P 1'
#
loop_
_entity.id
_entity.type
_entity.pdbx_description
1 polymer ?
#
loop_
_entity_poly.entity_id
_entity_poly.type
_entity_poly.pdbx_seq_one_letter_code
_entity_poly.pdbx_strand_id
1 'polypeptide(L)'
;MRVTVLVAATTLLALWLGAGHADAQSFTEFPLTANTHPLGIASGPDGNLWFVEANANQIGRITPTGTITEFPILTPNSLPVDAVAGPDGNIWFVELVGNQIGRITPTGAITEFSIPTAASKPQAITAGPDGNLWFAEGADSANNIARITPTGTVTEFSIPTAQSLPRDITTGPDGNLWFVEDHGNKVGRITPTGIITEFRLPTANSSPQFITAGADGNLWFTESSASNVGRIVPGAPNTITEVRISATATFPTGITAGPDGNLWFTVGGAAFGGSGNDISRITPTGTITEFPIPSPSSLPMTITAGPDGDIWATESAAAAKIARLTVPASPLPLCATTPASGCRLAQIGASSVAIRDNVDNTKDQFKWNWAKGAATDVNAFKDPVNGSARYSVCLYDASGNNQPLMEMDVPPHGTCHTVPCWKATGTSGFSYRISKAGTLTGITTVKLSAGAAGEAKVQAKGRGPNLPTPALGLTLPVIVQLMIGDGTTECWQTTYSTATRNDAARFTAKGP
;
A
#
# COMPACT_ATOMS: atom_id res chain seq x y z
N MET A 1 42.31 59.50 34.24
CA MET A 1 41.35 59.86 33.18
C MET A 1 41.23 58.66 32.24
N ARG A 2 40.25 57.79 32.45
CA ARG A 2 39.89 56.67 31.56
C ARG A 2 38.37 56.68 31.45
N VAL A 3 37.89 57.06 30.27
CA VAL A 3 36.47 57.11 29.92
C VAL A 3 36.03 55.70 29.57
N THR A 4 35.02 55.19 30.28
CA THR A 4 34.39 53.90 30.01
C THR A 4 33.16 54.17 29.14
N VAL A 5 33.13 53.63 27.94
CA VAL A 5 31.99 53.74 27.00
C VAL A 5 31.02 52.58 27.28
N LEU A 6 29.80 52.90 27.70
CA LEU A 6 28.67 51.97 27.73
C LEU A 6 28.10 51.84 26.31
N VAL A 7 28.04 50.62 25.77
CA VAL A 7 27.26 50.31 24.56
C VAL A 7 26.02 49.53 25.03
N ALA A 8 24.85 50.13 24.83
CA ALA A 8 23.55 49.51 25.09
C ALA A 8 23.23 48.51 23.96
N ALA A 9 22.94 47.26 24.31
CA ALA A 9 22.45 46.25 23.38
C ALA A 9 20.92 46.35 23.30
N THR A 10 20.39 46.72 22.13
CA THR A 10 18.97 46.66 21.81
C THR A 10 18.61 45.25 21.32
N THR A 11 17.73 44.57 22.06
CA THR A 11 17.12 43.30 21.65
C THR A 11 15.97 43.57 20.67
N LEU A 12 16.11 43.10 19.42
CA LEU A 12 15.01 43.02 18.48
C LEU A 12 14.22 41.72 18.74
N LEU A 13 12.99 41.86 19.22
CA LEU A 13 12.03 40.77 19.33
C LEU A 13 11.29 40.64 17.98
N ALA A 14 11.63 39.65 17.16
CA ALA A 14 10.86 39.33 15.97
C ALA A 14 9.68 38.42 16.36
N LEU A 15 8.45 38.97 16.34
CA LEU A 15 7.23 38.16 16.38
C LEU A 15 7.12 37.36 15.09
N TRP A 16 7.22 36.04 15.19
CA TRP A 16 6.82 35.13 14.11
C TRP A 16 5.32 34.87 14.23
N LEU A 17 4.54 35.46 13.32
CA LEU A 17 3.15 35.08 13.09
C LEU A 17 3.13 33.71 12.42
N GLY A 18 2.38 32.78 13.01
CA GLY A 18 2.35 31.37 12.63
C GLY A 18 2.03 31.14 11.15
N ALA A 19 2.94 30.44 10.48
CA ALA A 19 2.61 29.64 9.31
C ALA A 19 1.96 28.34 9.80
N GLY A 20 0.86 27.95 9.17
CA GLY A 20 0.12 26.73 9.48
C GLY A 20 1.03 25.50 9.47
N HIS A 21 0.77 24.58 10.39
CA HIS A 21 1.39 23.26 10.44
C HIS A 21 0.96 22.50 9.18
N ALA A 22 1.72 22.65 8.10
CA ALA A 22 1.84 21.59 7.11
C ALA A 22 2.52 20.43 7.85
N ASP A 23 1.82 19.31 7.97
CA ASP A 23 2.30 18.11 8.64
C ASP A 23 3.57 17.64 7.91
N ALA A 24 4.74 18.03 8.43
CA ALA A 24 6.02 17.82 7.78
C ALA A 24 6.43 16.36 7.99
N GLN A 25 6.71 15.65 6.90
CA GLN A 25 7.28 14.31 6.99
C GLN A 25 8.57 14.36 7.81
N SER A 26 8.69 13.48 8.80
CA SER A 26 9.81 13.49 9.74
C SER A 26 10.49 12.13 9.81
N PHE A 27 11.82 12.13 9.82
CA PHE A 27 12.63 10.93 9.96
C PHE A 27 12.96 10.65 11.42
N THR A 28 12.85 9.39 11.82
CA THR A 28 13.42 8.85 13.05
C THR A 28 14.36 7.70 12.68
N GLU A 29 15.56 7.66 13.25
CA GLU A 29 16.53 6.60 13.00
C GLU A 29 16.82 5.85 14.31
N PHE A 30 16.75 4.52 14.25
CA PHE A 30 17.00 3.63 15.38
C PHE A 30 18.33 2.92 15.17
N PRO A 31 19.37 3.21 15.98
CA PRO A 31 20.69 2.63 15.79
C PRO A 31 20.70 1.13 16.12
N LEU A 32 21.38 0.36 15.29
CA LEU A 32 21.72 -1.05 15.55
C LEU A 32 23.19 -1.16 16.00
N THR A 33 23.59 -2.36 16.39
CA THR A 33 25.02 -2.68 16.54
C THR A 33 25.73 -2.44 15.20
N ALA A 34 26.95 -1.90 15.23
CA ALA A 34 27.69 -1.60 14.02
C ALA A 34 27.98 -2.87 13.20
N ASN A 35 27.94 -2.75 11.87
CA ASN A 35 28.25 -3.80 10.90
C ASN A 35 27.30 -5.00 10.88
N THR A 36 26.09 -4.90 11.45
CA THR A 36 25.11 -6.01 11.45
C THR A 36 24.49 -6.28 10.08
N HIS A 37 24.52 -5.29 9.18
CA HIS A 37 24.01 -5.36 7.80
C HIS A 37 22.54 -5.80 7.73
N PRO A 38 21.60 -4.96 8.22
CA PRO A 38 20.18 -5.24 8.14
C PRO A 38 19.70 -5.29 6.68
N LEU A 39 18.86 -6.26 6.30
CA LEU A 39 18.35 -6.43 4.93
C LEU A 39 16.82 -6.47 4.86
N GLY A 40 16.19 -7.63 4.72
CA GLY A 40 14.72 -7.72 4.73
C GLY A 40 14.08 -7.15 5.99
N ILE A 41 12.95 -6.47 5.83
CA ILE A 41 12.10 -5.97 6.91
C ILE A 41 10.62 -6.14 6.53
N ALA A 42 9.80 -6.58 7.49
CA ALA A 42 8.37 -6.76 7.30
C ALA A 42 7.59 -6.40 8.56
N SER A 43 6.32 -6.01 8.36
CA SER A 43 5.35 -5.95 9.45
C SER A 43 5.02 -7.36 9.96
N GLY A 44 5.06 -7.53 11.28
CA GLY A 44 4.75 -8.78 11.95
C GLY A 44 3.32 -8.84 12.51
N PRO A 45 2.84 -10.06 12.79
CA PRO A 45 1.48 -10.28 13.31
C PRO A 45 1.29 -9.80 14.75
N ASP A 46 2.37 -9.45 15.44
CA ASP A 46 2.39 -8.92 16.81
C ASP A 46 2.39 -7.39 16.87
N GLY A 47 2.17 -6.71 15.74
CA GLY A 47 2.13 -5.25 15.66
C GLY A 47 3.52 -4.59 15.75
N ASN A 48 4.58 -5.37 15.53
CA ASN A 48 5.96 -4.90 15.47
C ASN A 48 6.55 -5.10 14.08
N LEU A 49 7.68 -4.48 13.80
CA LEU A 49 8.46 -4.75 12.59
C LEU A 49 9.51 -5.81 12.90
N TRP A 50 9.75 -6.70 11.95
CA TRP A 50 10.75 -7.75 12.03
C TRP A 50 11.73 -7.60 10.87
N PHE A 51 13.02 -7.73 11.14
CA PHE A 51 14.07 -7.56 10.16
C PHE A 51 15.17 -8.60 10.33
N VAL A 52 15.97 -8.81 9.30
CA VAL A 52 17.12 -9.72 9.35
C VAL A 52 18.42 -8.93 9.43
N GLU A 53 19.41 -9.43 10.17
CA GLU A 53 20.75 -8.87 10.25
C GLU A 53 21.77 -9.87 9.72
N ALA A 54 22.14 -9.71 8.45
CA ALA A 54 22.83 -10.73 7.68
C ALA A 54 24.20 -11.11 8.28
N ASN A 55 24.99 -10.10 8.69
CA ASN A 55 26.33 -10.32 9.22
C ASN A 55 26.31 -10.73 10.70
N ALA A 56 25.30 -10.29 11.45
CA ALA A 56 25.13 -10.66 12.86
C ALA A 56 24.47 -12.03 13.04
N ASN A 57 23.90 -12.60 11.97
CA ASN A 57 23.26 -13.91 11.96
C ASN A 57 22.08 -14.01 12.94
N GLN A 58 21.22 -12.99 12.91
CA GLN A 58 20.08 -12.87 13.82
C GLN A 58 18.85 -12.25 13.15
N ILE A 59 17.71 -12.46 13.77
CA ILE A 59 16.44 -11.78 13.48
C ILE A 59 16.24 -10.68 14.50
N GLY A 60 16.06 -9.44 14.04
CA GLY A 60 15.66 -8.31 14.86
C GLY A 60 14.15 -8.12 14.88
N ARG A 61 13.63 -7.64 16.01
CA ARG A 61 12.26 -7.16 16.16
C ARG A 61 12.29 -5.76 16.75
N ILE A 62 11.63 -4.81 16.11
CA ILE A 62 11.51 -3.42 16.58
C ILE A 62 10.05 -3.03 16.76
N THR A 63 9.73 -2.52 17.95
CA THR A 63 8.41 -1.92 18.22
C THR A 63 8.25 -0.57 17.49
N PRO A 64 7.03 -0.10 17.20
CA PRO A 64 6.83 1.23 16.59
C PRO A 64 7.43 2.39 17.40
N THR A 65 7.66 2.20 18.71
CA THR A 65 8.30 3.20 19.58
C THR A 65 9.83 3.10 19.62
N GLY A 66 10.42 2.12 18.94
CA GLY A 66 11.88 2.00 18.78
C GLY A 66 12.58 0.98 19.69
N THR A 67 11.86 0.21 20.51
CA THR A 67 12.48 -0.86 21.31
C THR A 67 12.87 -2.04 20.41
N ILE A 68 14.14 -2.44 20.43
CA ILE A 68 14.70 -3.54 19.63
C ILE A 68 14.94 -4.79 20.50
N THR A 69 14.68 -5.97 19.94
CA THR A 69 15.00 -7.28 20.52
C THR A 69 15.56 -8.18 19.43
N GLU A 70 16.63 -8.92 19.73
CA GLU A 70 17.38 -9.71 18.74
C GLU A 70 17.37 -11.20 19.09
N PHE A 71 17.24 -12.05 18.07
CA PHE A 71 17.10 -13.49 18.18
C PHE A 71 18.15 -14.18 17.31
N PRO A 72 19.18 -14.82 17.90
CA PRO A 72 20.21 -15.53 17.14
C PRO A 72 19.60 -16.69 16.33
N ILE A 73 19.96 -16.78 15.06
CA ILE A 73 19.58 -17.92 14.18
C ILE A 73 20.35 -19.17 14.59
N LEU A 74 19.76 -20.36 14.44
CA LEU A 74 20.34 -21.61 14.94
C LEU A 74 21.54 -22.02 14.09
N THR A 75 21.43 -21.88 12.78
CA THR A 75 22.51 -22.16 11.84
C THR A 75 23.52 -21.01 11.81
N PRO A 76 24.80 -21.22 12.17
CA PRO A 76 25.81 -20.18 12.17
C PRO A 76 26.19 -19.73 10.76
N ASN A 77 26.42 -18.44 10.57
CA ASN A 77 26.83 -17.84 9.29
C ASN A 77 25.86 -18.18 8.13
N SER A 78 24.57 -18.28 8.43
CA SER A 78 23.51 -18.62 7.48
C SER A 78 23.15 -17.49 6.52
N LEU A 79 23.55 -16.26 6.85
CA LEU A 79 23.34 -15.05 6.07
C LEU A 79 21.85 -14.85 5.73
N PRO A 80 21.00 -14.50 6.71
CA PRO A 80 19.60 -14.22 6.45
C PRO A 80 19.45 -12.95 5.58
N VAL A 81 18.61 -12.99 4.55
CA VAL A 81 18.49 -11.88 3.58
C VAL A 81 17.10 -11.28 3.46
N ASP A 82 16.04 -12.06 3.72
CA ASP A 82 14.66 -11.58 3.65
C ASP A 82 13.75 -12.23 4.70
N ALA A 83 12.66 -11.55 5.08
CA ALA A 83 11.67 -12.01 6.04
C ALA A 83 10.26 -11.48 5.75
N VAL A 84 9.24 -12.30 6.05
CA VAL A 84 7.83 -11.97 5.84
C VAL A 84 6.94 -12.58 6.92
N ALA A 85 5.79 -11.98 7.21
CA ALA A 85 4.75 -12.63 8.00
C ALA A 85 4.13 -13.80 7.23
N GLY A 86 4.07 -14.97 7.87
CA GLY A 86 3.43 -16.16 7.35
C GLY A 86 1.94 -16.27 7.74
N PRO A 87 1.17 -17.11 7.02
CA PRO A 87 -0.24 -17.33 7.29
C PRO A 87 -0.50 -18.05 8.63
N ASP A 88 0.54 -18.60 9.25
CA ASP A 88 0.49 -19.28 10.56
C ASP A 88 0.76 -18.33 11.75
N GLY A 89 0.81 -17.02 11.52
CA GLY A 89 1.03 -16.02 12.57
C GLY A 89 2.47 -15.94 13.08
N ASN A 90 3.41 -16.49 12.31
CA ASN A 90 4.85 -16.43 12.59
C ASN A 90 5.58 -15.60 11.53
N ILE A 91 6.83 -15.24 11.79
CA ILE A 91 7.71 -14.65 10.77
C ILE A 91 8.49 -15.77 10.11
N TRP A 92 8.56 -15.75 8.79
CA TRP A 92 9.34 -16.66 7.97
C TRP A 92 10.48 -15.89 7.33
N PHE A 93 11.66 -16.51 7.23
CA PHE A 93 12.86 -15.87 6.69
C PHE A 93 13.67 -16.85 5.85
N VAL A 94 14.54 -16.33 4.99
CA VAL A 94 15.41 -17.12 4.13
C VAL A 94 16.88 -16.99 4.53
N GLU A 95 17.58 -18.11 4.56
CA GLU A 95 19.01 -18.20 4.85
C GLU A 95 19.79 -18.42 3.55
N LEU A 96 20.37 -17.36 2.99
CA LEU A 96 20.99 -17.42 1.66
C LEU A 96 22.16 -18.40 1.59
N VAL A 97 23.00 -18.42 2.62
CA VAL A 97 24.15 -19.34 2.72
C VAL A 97 23.78 -20.61 3.46
N GLY A 98 22.90 -20.53 4.46
CA GLY A 98 22.43 -21.69 5.23
C GLY A 98 21.64 -22.69 4.37
N ASN A 99 21.05 -22.24 3.26
CA ASN A 99 20.22 -23.05 2.36
C ASN A 99 18.96 -23.59 3.05
N GLN A 100 18.34 -22.74 3.86
CA GLN A 100 17.18 -23.07 4.68
C GLN A 100 16.13 -21.98 4.63
N ILE A 101 14.90 -22.38 4.98
CA ILE A 101 13.83 -21.47 5.34
C ILE A 101 13.69 -21.52 6.86
N GLY A 102 13.82 -20.38 7.51
CA GLY A 102 13.59 -20.24 8.93
C GLY A 102 12.16 -19.77 9.23
N ARG A 103 11.67 -20.13 10.42
CA ARG A 103 10.41 -19.64 10.99
C ARG A 103 10.65 -19.27 12.44
N ILE A 104 10.27 -18.07 12.83
CA ILE A 104 10.34 -17.58 14.21
C ILE A 104 8.96 -17.18 14.72
N THR A 105 8.61 -17.66 15.92
CA THR A 105 7.36 -17.25 16.59
C THR A 105 7.50 -15.83 17.14
N PRO A 106 6.38 -15.12 17.42
CA PRO A 106 6.44 -13.81 18.06
C PRO A 106 7.11 -13.80 19.45
N THR A 107 7.24 -14.98 20.08
CA THR A 107 7.94 -15.17 21.35
C THR A 107 9.42 -15.54 21.18
N GLY A 108 9.92 -15.65 19.95
CA GLY A 108 11.34 -15.87 19.64
C GLY A 108 11.76 -17.33 19.43
N ALA A 109 10.84 -18.28 19.29
CA ALA A 109 11.19 -19.69 19.05
C ALA A 109 11.45 -19.93 17.55
N ILE A 110 12.65 -20.40 17.20
CA ILE A 110 13.07 -20.62 15.80
C ILE A 110 12.93 -22.11 15.41
N THR A 111 12.48 -22.35 14.19
CA THR A 111 12.51 -23.65 13.48
C THR A 111 13.11 -23.43 12.10
N GLU A 112 13.98 -24.34 11.64
CA GLU A 112 14.61 -24.26 10.31
C GLU A 112 14.21 -25.47 9.46
N PHE A 113 14.00 -25.22 8.16
CA PHE A 113 13.57 -26.22 7.16
C PHE A 113 14.57 -26.25 6.01
N SER A 114 15.13 -27.42 5.72
CA SER A 114 16.10 -27.58 4.65
C SER A 114 15.44 -27.46 3.26
N ILE A 115 16.11 -26.76 2.35
CA ILE A 115 15.74 -26.72 0.93
C ILE A 115 16.32 -27.96 0.23
N PRO A 116 15.55 -28.72 -0.57
CA PRO A 116 16.03 -29.93 -1.23
C PRO A 116 17.20 -29.67 -2.20
N THR A 117 17.11 -28.61 -3.01
CA THR A 117 18.19 -28.23 -3.89
C THR A 117 19.35 -27.65 -3.09
N ALA A 118 20.53 -28.26 -3.22
CA ALA A 118 21.74 -27.81 -2.55
C ALA A 118 22.22 -26.47 -3.11
N ALA A 119 22.64 -25.57 -2.22
CA ALA A 119 23.16 -24.24 -2.57
C ALA A 119 22.22 -23.45 -3.50
N SER A 120 20.91 -23.53 -3.25
CA SER A 120 19.87 -22.86 -4.04
C SER A 120 19.86 -21.34 -3.90
N LYS A 121 20.51 -20.82 -2.83
CA LYS A 121 20.62 -19.39 -2.52
C LYS A 121 19.24 -18.71 -2.50
N PRO A 122 18.36 -19.06 -1.54
CA PRO A 122 17.05 -18.41 -1.45
C PRO A 122 17.24 -16.90 -1.22
N GLN A 123 16.54 -16.07 -2.01
CA GLN A 123 16.73 -14.61 -2.05
C GLN A 123 15.62 -13.83 -1.34
N ALA A 124 14.37 -14.20 -1.59
CA ALA A 124 13.19 -13.50 -1.09
C ALA A 124 12.05 -14.48 -0.80
N ILE A 125 11.13 -14.10 0.08
CA ILE A 125 10.02 -14.93 0.53
C ILE A 125 8.72 -14.13 0.69
N THR A 126 7.59 -14.72 0.28
CA THR A 126 6.27 -14.10 0.39
C THR A 126 5.20 -15.11 0.79
N ALA A 127 4.12 -14.65 1.42
CA ALA A 127 2.95 -15.48 1.66
C ALA A 127 2.10 -15.56 0.38
N GLY A 128 1.78 -16.78 -0.04
CA GLY A 128 0.96 -17.07 -1.21
C GLY A 128 -0.53 -17.15 -0.91
N PRO A 129 -1.39 -17.00 -1.94
CA PRO A 129 -2.84 -17.07 -1.80
C PRO A 129 -3.36 -18.49 -1.48
N ASP A 130 -2.50 -19.50 -1.57
CA ASP A 130 -2.79 -20.89 -1.24
C ASP A 130 -2.48 -21.26 0.23
N GLY A 131 -2.18 -20.26 1.07
CA GLY A 131 -1.86 -20.48 2.49
C GLY A 131 -0.47 -21.06 2.74
N ASN A 132 0.40 -21.04 1.72
CA ASN A 132 1.80 -21.47 1.80
C ASN A 132 2.73 -20.27 1.66
N LEU A 133 4.02 -20.47 1.92
CA LEU A 133 5.06 -19.47 1.62
C LEU A 133 5.71 -19.83 0.28
N TRP A 134 6.08 -18.82 -0.48
CA TRP A 134 6.74 -18.93 -1.78
C TRP A 134 8.04 -18.14 -1.76
N PHE A 135 9.10 -18.69 -2.34
CA PHE A 135 10.42 -18.06 -2.31
C PHE A 135 11.19 -18.25 -3.62
N ALA A 136 12.09 -17.32 -3.90
CA ALA A 136 12.94 -17.33 -5.09
C ALA A 136 14.30 -17.97 -4.81
N GLU A 137 14.74 -18.92 -5.65
CA GLU A 137 16.06 -19.57 -5.55
C GLU A 137 17.01 -18.97 -6.59
N GLY A 138 17.88 -18.06 -6.13
CA GLY A 138 18.70 -17.22 -6.99
C GLY A 138 19.96 -17.88 -7.55
N ALA A 139 20.32 -19.10 -7.13
CA ALA A 139 21.51 -19.74 -7.69
C ALA A 139 21.27 -20.17 -9.16
N ASP A 140 22.25 -19.93 -10.04
CA ASP A 140 22.22 -20.40 -11.43
C ASP A 140 21.90 -21.90 -11.57
N SER A 141 22.38 -22.72 -10.62
CA SER A 141 22.17 -24.16 -10.59
C SER A 141 20.79 -24.59 -10.09
N ALA A 142 20.07 -23.72 -9.38
CA ALA A 142 18.72 -23.96 -8.90
C ALA A 142 17.71 -23.34 -9.86
N ASN A 143 17.72 -22.01 -10.00
CA ASN A 143 16.90 -21.25 -10.93
C ASN A 143 15.40 -21.63 -10.85
N ASN A 144 14.88 -21.64 -9.62
CA ASN A 144 13.52 -22.06 -9.31
C ASN A 144 12.74 -20.94 -8.61
N ILE A 145 11.42 -21.03 -8.70
CA ILE A 145 10.53 -20.55 -7.66
C ILE A 145 10.10 -21.78 -6.84
N ALA A 146 10.14 -21.68 -5.52
CA ALA A 146 9.77 -22.77 -4.64
C ALA A 146 8.62 -22.38 -3.70
N ARG A 147 7.90 -23.38 -3.25
CA ARG A 147 6.79 -23.27 -2.29
C ARG A 147 7.08 -24.13 -1.08
N ILE A 148 6.90 -23.59 0.11
CA ILE A 148 6.97 -24.31 1.37
C ILE A 148 5.65 -24.22 2.13
N THR A 149 5.14 -25.38 2.57
CA THR A 149 3.96 -25.44 3.46
C THR A 149 4.32 -24.98 4.87
N PRO A 150 3.37 -24.52 5.70
CA PRO A 150 3.66 -24.19 7.11
C PRO A 150 4.21 -25.36 7.94
N THR A 151 4.07 -26.59 7.45
CA THR A 151 4.63 -27.81 8.03
C THR A 151 6.02 -28.19 7.53
N GLY A 152 6.59 -27.43 6.58
CA GLY A 152 7.97 -27.61 6.11
C GLY A 152 8.16 -28.42 4.82
N THR A 153 7.08 -28.85 4.16
CA THR A 153 7.20 -29.53 2.85
C THR A 153 7.52 -28.52 1.74
N VAL A 154 8.62 -28.72 1.02
CA VAL A 154 9.08 -27.87 -0.10
C VAL A 154 8.73 -28.50 -1.45
N THR A 155 8.31 -27.68 -2.42
CA THR A 155 8.09 -28.03 -3.83
C THR A 155 8.74 -26.97 -4.71
N GLU A 156 9.58 -27.38 -5.67
CA GLU A 156 10.35 -26.48 -6.53
C GLU A 156 9.79 -26.48 -7.97
N PHE A 157 9.77 -25.30 -8.60
CA PHE A 157 9.27 -25.06 -9.95
C PHE A 157 10.34 -24.35 -10.77
N SER A 158 10.88 -25.04 -11.78
CA SER A 158 11.97 -24.50 -12.61
C SER A 158 11.51 -23.36 -13.51
N ILE A 159 12.25 -22.25 -13.45
CA ILE A 159 12.03 -21.09 -14.30
C ILE A 159 12.45 -21.42 -15.75
N PRO A 160 11.63 -21.14 -16.77
CA PRO A 160 11.96 -21.46 -18.18
C PRO A 160 13.23 -20.80 -18.69
N THR A 161 13.47 -19.55 -18.29
CA THR A 161 14.72 -18.85 -18.60
C THR A 161 15.85 -19.41 -17.74
N ALA A 162 16.87 -19.99 -18.38
CA ALA A 162 18.08 -20.44 -17.70
C ALA A 162 18.87 -19.26 -17.11
N GLN A 163 19.47 -19.48 -15.93
CA GLN A 163 20.31 -18.48 -15.24
C GLN A 163 19.61 -17.11 -15.10
N SER A 164 18.32 -17.13 -14.77
CA SER A 164 17.47 -15.94 -14.72
C SER A 164 17.75 -15.03 -13.52
N LEU A 165 18.39 -15.58 -12.47
CA LEU A 165 18.64 -14.94 -11.18
C LEU A 165 17.34 -14.29 -10.62
N PRO A 166 16.35 -15.09 -10.17
CA PRO A 166 15.15 -14.54 -9.55
C PRO A 166 15.53 -13.83 -8.23
N ARG A 167 15.14 -12.56 -8.07
CA ARG A 167 15.56 -11.72 -6.92
C ARG A 167 14.48 -11.56 -5.87
N ASP A 168 13.26 -11.25 -6.30
CA ASP A 168 12.15 -10.94 -5.41
C ASP A 168 10.84 -11.54 -5.93
N ILE A 169 9.90 -11.78 -5.01
CA ILE A 169 8.61 -12.43 -5.27
C ILE A 169 7.52 -11.83 -4.38
N THR A 170 6.34 -11.61 -4.94
CA THR A 170 5.17 -11.06 -4.24
C THR A 170 3.87 -11.71 -4.69
N THR A 171 2.84 -11.66 -3.86
CA THR A 171 1.48 -12.06 -4.26
C THR A 171 0.81 -10.94 -5.05
N GLY A 172 0.34 -11.25 -6.25
CA GLY A 172 -0.40 -10.32 -7.09
C GLY A 172 -1.91 -10.31 -6.81
N PRO A 173 -2.62 -9.25 -7.22
CA PRO A 173 -4.06 -9.11 -7.01
C PRO A 173 -4.90 -10.07 -7.88
N ASP A 174 -4.28 -10.78 -8.81
CA ASP A 174 -4.90 -11.81 -9.65
C ASP A 174 -4.84 -13.22 -9.03
N GLY A 175 -4.39 -13.34 -7.78
CA GLY A 175 -4.28 -14.63 -7.08
C GLY A 175 -3.10 -15.50 -7.54
N ASN A 176 -2.13 -14.90 -8.25
CA ASN A 176 -0.88 -15.54 -8.65
C ASN A 176 0.31 -14.89 -7.94
N LEU A 177 1.46 -15.56 -7.98
CA LEU A 177 2.71 -15.02 -7.49
C LEU A 177 3.45 -14.37 -8.66
N TRP A 178 4.10 -13.25 -8.40
CA TRP A 178 4.85 -12.47 -9.39
C TRP A 178 6.27 -12.26 -8.89
N PHE A 179 7.25 -12.44 -9.76
CA PHE A 179 8.67 -12.37 -9.41
C PHE A 179 9.45 -11.61 -10.47
N VAL A 180 10.65 -11.15 -10.13
CA VAL A 180 11.55 -10.47 -11.06
C VAL A 180 12.80 -11.30 -11.32
N GLU A 181 13.20 -11.37 -12.59
CA GLU A 181 14.42 -12.04 -13.08
C GLU A 181 15.47 -10.99 -13.41
N ASP A 182 16.52 -10.86 -12.58
CA ASP A 182 17.56 -9.85 -12.76
C ASP A 182 18.33 -10.07 -14.07
N HIS A 183 18.91 -11.26 -14.23
CA HIS A 183 19.66 -11.61 -15.44
C HIS A 183 18.74 -11.99 -16.60
N GLY A 184 17.54 -12.51 -16.29
CA GLY A 184 16.53 -12.80 -17.29
C GLY A 184 15.95 -11.55 -17.96
N ASN A 185 16.01 -10.39 -17.30
CA ASN A 185 15.42 -9.10 -17.68
C ASN A 185 13.91 -9.22 -17.95
N LYS A 186 13.19 -9.87 -17.02
CA LYS A 186 11.75 -10.15 -17.11
C LYS A 186 11.06 -9.99 -15.76
N VAL A 187 9.74 -9.85 -15.85
CA VAL A 187 8.83 -10.19 -14.76
C VAL A 187 8.26 -11.58 -15.04
N GLY A 188 8.34 -12.48 -14.07
CA GLY A 188 7.70 -13.78 -14.10
C GLY A 188 6.38 -13.77 -13.33
N ARG A 189 5.45 -14.63 -13.74
CA ARG A 189 4.22 -14.95 -13.03
C ARG A 189 4.10 -16.45 -12.87
N ILE A 190 3.85 -16.92 -11.66
CA ILE A 190 3.60 -18.33 -11.35
C ILE A 190 2.24 -18.51 -10.68
N THR A 191 1.43 -19.41 -11.23
CA THR A 191 0.16 -19.82 -10.61
C THR A 191 0.41 -20.66 -9.36
N PRO A 192 -0.54 -20.77 -8.41
CA PRO A 192 -0.41 -21.68 -7.26
C PRO A 192 -0.22 -23.16 -7.64
N THR A 193 -0.59 -23.54 -8.88
CA THR A 193 -0.37 -24.88 -9.44
C THR A 193 0.98 -25.06 -10.13
N GLY A 194 1.85 -24.04 -10.15
CA GLY A 194 3.22 -24.14 -10.67
C GLY A 194 3.44 -23.76 -12.13
N ILE A 195 2.43 -23.23 -12.82
CA ILE A 195 2.57 -22.76 -14.22
C ILE A 195 3.26 -21.39 -14.25
N ILE A 196 4.43 -21.32 -14.88
CA ILE A 196 5.21 -20.08 -15.05
C ILE A 196 4.94 -19.45 -16.43
N THR A 197 4.82 -18.11 -16.45
CA THR A 197 4.77 -17.27 -17.66
C THR A 197 5.70 -16.08 -17.45
N GLU A 198 6.48 -15.71 -18.46
CA GLU A 198 7.48 -14.63 -18.34
C GLU A 198 7.20 -13.48 -19.31
N PHE A 199 7.45 -12.25 -18.86
CA PHE A 199 7.20 -11.01 -19.59
C PHE A 199 8.47 -10.17 -19.68
N ARG A 200 8.96 -9.93 -20.90
CA ARG A 200 10.19 -9.16 -21.12
C ARG A 200 10.01 -7.69 -20.76
N LEU A 201 11.01 -7.14 -20.08
CA LEU A 201 11.06 -5.71 -19.78
C LEU A 201 11.40 -4.91 -21.05
N PRO A 202 10.74 -3.75 -21.28
CA PRO A 202 11.06 -2.82 -22.35
C PRO A 202 12.51 -2.31 -22.30
N THR A 203 13.00 -1.93 -21.12
CA THR A 203 14.40 -1.51 -20.96
C THR A 203 15.31 -2.74 -20.89
N ALA A 204 16.31 -2.79 -21.77
CA ALA A 204 17.29 -3.87 -21.80
C ALA A 204 18.30 -3.73 -20.66
N ASN A 205 18.69 -4.85 -20.06
CA ASN A 205 19.65 -4.92 -18.95
C ASN A 205 19.26 -3.97 -17.79
N SER A 206 17.97 -3.90 -17.47
CA SER A 206 17.43 -2.97 -16.49
C SER A 206 17.72 -3.38 -15.04
N SER A 207 18.03 -4.67 -14.84
CA SER A 207 18.33 -5.28 -13.54
C SER A 207 17.20 -5.07 -12.53
N PRO A 208 16.04 -5.72 -12.75
CA PRO A 208 14.92 -5.63 -11.83
C PRO A 208 15.28 -6.30 -10.49
N GLN A 209 15.07 -5.61 -9.36
CA GLN A 209 15.50 -6.11 -8.04
C GLN A 209 14.36 -6.48 -7.09
N PHE A 210 13.36 -5.59 -6.93
CA PHE A 210 12.24 -5.81 -6.01
C PHE A 210 10.89 -5.64 -6.71
N ILE A 211 9.84 -6.30 -6.23
CA ILE A 211 8.49 -6.26 -6.77
C ILE A 211 7.42 -6.28 -5.66
N THR A 212 6.38 -5.46 -5.82
CA THR A 212 5.26 -5.40 -4.87
C THR A 212 3.93 -5.18 -5.60
N ALA A 213 2.83 -5.57 -4.97
CA ALA A 213 1.49 -5.20 -5.43
C ALA A 213 1.13 -3.79 -4.96
N GLY A 214 0.67 -2.94 -5.88
CA GLY A 214 0.14 -1.62 -5.59
C GLY A 214 -1.36 -1.65 -5.25
N ALA A 215 -1.82 -0.64 -4.51
CA ALA A 215 -3.25 -0.45 -4.22
C ALA A 215 -4.10 -0.19 -5.48
N ASP A 216 -3.45 0.13 -6.61
CA ASP A 216 -4.07 0.31 -7.92
C ASP A 216 -4.35 -0.99 -8.68
N GLY A 217 -4.06 -2.14 -8.06
CA GLY A 217 -4.27 -3.47 -8.64
C GLY A 217 -3.20 -3.86 -9.68
N ASN A 218 -2.09 -3.12 -9.75
CA ASN A 218 -0.95 -3.43 -10.60
C ASN A 218 0.24 -3.95 -9.77
N LEU A 219 1.22 -4.57 -10.43
CA LEU A 219 2.50 -4.86 -9.81
C LEU A 219 3.49 -3.76 -10.17
N TRP A 220 4.32 -3.39 -9.21
CA TRP A 220 5.33 -2.36 -9.31
C TRP A 220 6.68 -2.93 -8.93
N PHE A 221 7.73 -2.56 -9.66
CA PHE A 221 9.07 -3.10 -9.45
C PHE A 221 10.14 -2.04 -9.66
N THR A 222 11.32 -2.25 -9.09
CA THR A 222 12.47 -1.37 -9.24
C THR A 222 13.47 -1.93 -10.24
N GLU A 223 14.03 -1.08 -11.09
CA GLU A 223 15.08 -1.42 -12.05
C GLU A 223 16.37 -0.69 -11.66
N SER A 224 17.28 -1.37 -10.96
CA SER A 224 18.42 -0.69 -10.33
C SER A 224 19.42 -0.14 -11.32
N SER A 225 19.74 -0.89 -12.38
CA SER A 225 20.70 -0.44 -13.41
C SER A 225 20.09 0.62 -14.33
N ALA A 226 18.78 0.52 -14.61
CA ALA A 226 18.08 1.48 -15.45
C ALA A 226 17.53 2.70 -14.68
N SER A 227 17.71 2.77 -13.36
CA SER A 227 17.11 3.76 -12.44
C SER A 227 15.66 4.11 -12.75
N ASN A 228 14.85 3.07 -12.92
CA ASN A 228 13.42 3.20 -13.18
C ASN A 228 12.60 2.55 -12.06
N VAL A 229 11.35 2.97 -11.97
CA VAL A 229 10.26 2.17 -11.38
C VAL A 229 9.38 1.68 -12.53
N GLY A 230 9.24 0.36 -12.63
CA GLY A 230 8.38 -0.31 -13.59
C GLY A 230 7.00 -0.63 -13.00
N ARG A 231 6.00 -0.73 -13.88
CA ARG A 231 4.63 -1.15 -13.57
C ARG A 231 4.13 -2.12 -14.62
N ILE A 232 3.55 -3.23 -14.18
CA ILE A 232 2.92 -4.25 -15.03
C ILE A 232 1.46 -4.47 -14.61
N VAL A 233 0.58 -4.57 -15.61
CA VAL A 233 -0.86 -4.77 -15.40
C VAL A 233 -1.17 -6.28 -15.47
N PRO A 234 -1.67 -6.93 -14.39
CA PRO A 234 -1.91 -8.38 -14.39
C PRO A 234 -2.79 -8.90 -15.53
N GLY A 235 -3.84 -8.15 -15.86
CA GLY A 235 -4.79 -8.48 -16.94
C GLY A 235 -4.29 -8.13 -18.35
N ALA A 236 -3.18 -7.40 -18.46
CA ALA A 236 -2.54 -7.01 -19.71
C ALA A 236 -1.01 -7.01 -19.55
N PRO A 237 -0.38 -8.14 -19.22
CA PRO A 237 1.00 -8.15 -18.72
C PRO A 237 2.05 -7.81 -19.78
N ASN A 238 1.67 -7.78 -21.06
CA ASN A 238 2.51 -7.24 -22.14
C ASN A 238 2.54 -5.70 -22.19
N THR A 239 1.81 -5.00 -21.29
CA THR A 239 1.82 -3.54 -21.18
C THR A 239 2.60 -3.10 -19.95
N ILE A 240 3.91 -3.27 -20.01
CA ILE A 240 4.84 -2.76 -19.00
C ILE A 240 5.13 -1.29 -19.28
N THR A 241 5.03 -0.45 -18.25
CA THR A 241 5.38 0.97 -18.32
C THR A 241 6.46 1.28 -17.30
N GLU A 242 7.46 2.06 -17.68
CA GLU A 242 8.61 2.41 -16.84
C GLU A 242 8.68 3.92 -16.65
N VAL A 243 8.97 4.35 -15.44
CA VAL A 243 9.18 5.77 -15.08
C VAL A 243 10.60 5.92 -14.57
N ARG A 244 11.39 6.75 -15.25
CA ARG A 244 12.74 7.08 -14.81
C ARG A 244 12.71 7.97 -13.57
N ILE A 245 13.46 7.58 -12.55
CA ILE A 245 13.49 8.27 -11.24
C ILE A 245 14.18 9.63 -11.37
N SER A 246 15.40 9.65 -11.92
CA SER A 246 16.19 10.86 -12.09
C SER A 246 17.02 10.81 -13.38
N ALA A 247 17.44 11.98 -13.85
CA ALA A 247 18.42 12.09 -14.93
C ALA A 247 19.79 11.56 -14.50
N THR A 248 20.16 11.71 -13.23
CA THR A 248 21.37 11.12 -12.66
C THR A 248 21.14 9.64 -12.36
N ALA A 249 22.20 8.82 -12.48
CA ALA A 249 22.11 7.41 -12.14
C ALA A 249 21.77 7.26 -10.66
N THR A 250 20.65 6.60 -10.38
CA THR A 250 20.23 6.18 -9.05
C THR A 250 20.13 4.66 -9.01
N PHE A 251 20.13 4.08 -7.81
CA PHE A 251 20.04 2.64 -7.60
C PHE A 251 18.83 2.36 -6.71
N PRO A 252 17.60 2.35 -7.28
CA PRO A 252 16.42 1.96 -6.52
C PRO A 252 16.54 0.50 -6.06
N THR A 253 16.15 0.22 -4.82
CA THR A 253 16.20 -1.11 -4.19
C THR A 253 14.80 -1.54 -3.81
N GLY A 254 14.46 -1.64 -2.52
CA GLY A 254 13.16 -2.08 -2.05
C GLY A 254 12.00 -1.20 -2.53
N ILE A 255 10.81 -1.81 -2.68
CA ILE A 255 9.55 -1.13 -2.99
C ILE A 255 8.40 -1.77 -2.22
N THR A 256 7.49 -0.95 -1.69
CA THR A 256 6.29 -1.37 -0.96
C THR A 256 5.10 -0.50 -1.32
N ALA A 257 3.88 -1.04 -1.19
CA ALA A 257 2.70 -0.20 -1.07
C ALA A 257 2.75 0.58 0.25
N GLY A 258 2.37 1.85 0.21
CA GLY A 258 2.24 2.70 1.37
C GLY A 258 0.79 2.83 1.85
N PRO A 259 0.60 3.32 3.09
CA PRO A 259 -0.71 3.54 3.68
C PRO A 259 -1.49 4.68 3.02
N ASP A 260 -0.83 5.48 2.17
CA ASP A 260 -1.43 6.54 1.37
C ASP A 260 -1.91 6.10 -0.02
N GLY A 261 -1.89 4.79 -0.30
CA GLY A 261 -2.29 4.22 -1.59
C GLY A 261 -1.28 4.46 -2.72
N ASN A 262 -0.12 5.07 -2.41
CA ASN A 262 1.01 5.22 -3.32
C ASN A 262 2.03 4.10 -3.08
N LEU A 263 3.05 4.05 -3.93
CA LEU A 263 4.18 3.14 -3.78
C LEU A 263 5.34 3.93 -3.19
N TRP A 264 6.09 3.28 -2.31
CA TRP A 264 7.27 3.83 -1.65
C TRP A 264 8.46 2.93 -1.92
N PHE A 265 9.61 3.51 -2.24
CA PHE A 265 10.80 2.77 -2.61
C PHE A 265 12.05 3.45 -2.07
N THR A 266 13.09 2.67 -1.84
CA THR A 266 14.39 3.17 -1.37
C THR A 266 15.32 3.40 -2.55
N VAL A 267 16.20 4.39 -2.42
CA VAL A 267 17.22 4.71 -3.43
C VAL A 267 18.58 4.84 -2.74
N GLY A 268 19.43 3.83 -2.94
CA GLY A 268 20.76 3.76 -2.35
C GLY A 268 21.85 4.18 -3.32
N GLY A 269 21.98 5.47 -3.61
CA GLY A 269 22.87 5.95 -4.67
C GLY A 269 24.36 6.04 -4.29
N ALA A 270 24.63 6.57 -3.09
CA ALA A 270 25.99 7.00 -2.71
C ALA A 270 27.00 5.84 -2.61
N ALA A 271 26.58 4.64 -2.22
CA ALA A 271 27.48 3.48 -2.07
C ALA A 271 27.89 2.82 -3.40
N PHE A 272 27.17 3.09 -4.50
CA PHE A 272 27.45 2.52 -5.83
C PHE A 272 27.96 3.57 -6.83
N GLY A 273 28.44 4.72 -6.35
CA GLY A 273 28.98 5.78 -7.20
C GLY A 273 27.92 6.62 -7.94
N GLY A 274 26.65 6.52 -7.54
CA GLY A 274 25.53 7.31 -8.07
C GLY A 274 25.04 8.38 -7.08
N SER A 275 23.96 9.07 -7.45
CA SER A 275 23.22 9.97 -6.55
C SER A 275 22.05 9.23 -5.89
N GLY A 276 21.70 9.56 -4.66
CA GLY A 276 20.58 8.97 -3.94
C GLY A 276 20.94 8.66 -2.49
N ASN A 277 19.99 8.83 -1.60
CA ASN A 277 20.08 8.58 -0.16
C ASN A 277 18.70 8.89 0.44
N ASP A 278 17.68 8.23 -0.06
CA ASP A 278 16.30 8.68 0.13
C ASP A 278 15.32 7.52 0.17
N ILE A 279 14.21 7.79 0.84
CA ILE A 279 12.97 7.08 0.66
C ILE A 279 12.13 7.93 -0.30
N SER A 280 11.71 7.36 -1.40
CA SER A 280 10.97 8.03 -2.45
C SER A 280 9.55 7.48 -2.54
N ARG A 281 8.60 8.33 -2.95
CA ARG A 281 7.21 7.97 -3.21
C ARG A 281 6.88 8.14 -4.68
N ILE A 282 6.19 7.18 -5.27
CA ILE A 282 5.61 7.28 -6.61
C ILE A 282 4.10 7.07 -6.56
N THR A 283 3.36 8.00 -7.17
CA THR A 283 1.90 7.86 -7.32
C THR A 283 1.55 6.82 -8.38
N PRO A 284 0.33 6.24 -8.39
CA PRO A 284 -0.11 5.34 -9.46
C PRO A 284 -0.05 5.94 -10.88
N THR A 285 -0.04 7.28 -10.98
CA THR A 285 0.10 8.00 -12.25
C THR A 285 1.56 8.25 -12.65
N GLY A 286 2.54 7.86 -11.83
CA GLY A 286 3.96 7.96 -12.11
C GLY A 286 4.63 9.25 -11.63
N THR A 287 4.02 10.00 -10.71
CA THR A 287 4.66 11.20 -10.13
C THR A 287 5.54 10.82 -8.95
N ILE A 288 6.83 11.17 -9.02
CA ILE A 288 7.82 10.83 -7.98
C ILE A 288 8.06 12.03 -7.05
N THR A 289 8.19 11.77 -5.75
CA THR A 289 8.62 12.71 -4.71
C THR A 289 9.70 12.07 -3.86
N GLU A 290 10.86 12.72 -3.73
CA GLU A 290 12.03 12.18 -3.01
C GLU A 290 12.07 12.75 -1.58
N PHE A 291 12.35 11.89 -0.59
CA PHE A 291 12.53 12.28 0.81
C PHE A 291 13.93 11.87 1.30
N PRO A 292 14.89 12.81 1.29
CA PRO A 292 16.27 12.52 1.69
C PRO A 292 16.37 12.03 3.14
N ILE A 293 17.04 10.90 3.33
CA ILE A 293 17.39 10.39 4.66
C ILE A 293 18.44 11.35 5.27
N PRO A 294 18.30 11.79 6.53
CA PRO A 294 19.21 12.75 7.15
C PRO A 294 20.66 12.26 7.23
N SER A 295 20.86 10.95 7.39
CA SER A 295 22.19 10.34 7.44
C SER A 295 22.89 10.37 6.08
N PRO A 296 24.00 11.11 5.91
CA PRO A 296 24.64 11.34 4.60
C PRO A 296 25.33 10.10 4.00
N SER A 297 25.44 9.02 4.77
CA SER A 297 26.03 7.74 4.34
C SER A 297 25.07 6.58 4.59
N SER A 298 23.76 6.83 4.50
CA SER A 298 22.78 5.75 4.58
C SER A 298 22.90 4.84 3.35
N LEU A 299 22.56 3.58 3.55
CA LEU A 299 22.41 2.59 2.50
C LEU A 299 21.03 1.97 2.65
N PRO A 300 19.96 2.67 2.26
CA PRO A 300 18.61 2.16 2.40
C PRO A 300 18.40 0.96 1.45
N MET A 301 17.97 -0.17 2.00
CA MET A 301 17.83 -1.44 1.27
C MET A 301 16.38 -1.88 1.11
N THR A 302 15.79 -2.53 2.11
CA THR A 302 14.41 -3.00 2.05
C THR A 302 13.50 -2.01 2.78
N ILE A 303 12.24 -1.96 2.37
CA ILE A 303 11.23 -1.01 2.85
C ILE A 303 9.90 -1.71 3.06
N THR A 304 9.17 -1.33 4.10
CA THR A 304 7.82 -1.83 4.38
C THR A 304 6.94 -0.71 4.97
N ALA A 305 5.64 -0.79 4.75
CA ALA A 305 4.70 -0.06 5.60
C ALA A 305 4.67 -0.71 6.99
N GLY A 306 4.67 0.13 8.03
CA GLY A 306 4.55 -0.27 9.43
C GLY A 306 3.11 -0.30 9.93
N PRO A 307 2.85 -0.97 11.06
CA PRO A 307 1.52 -1.04 11.68
C PRO A 307 1.07 0.32 12.25
N ASP A 308 1.99 1.27 12.38
CA ASP A 308 1.75 2.66 12.77
C ASP A 308 1.33 3.58 11.61
N GLY A 309 1.28 3.05 10.37
CA GLY A 309 0.98 3.85 9.19
C GLY A 309 2.17 4.67 8.68
N ASP A 310 3.38 4.38 9.17
CA ASP A 310 4.62 4.96 8.70
C ASP A 310 5.35 4.04 7.72
N ILE A 311 6.39 4.56 7.11
CA ILE A 311 7.26 3.81 6.20
C ILE A 311 8.58 3.51 6.90
N TRP A 312 8.96 2.24 6.93
CA TRP A 312 10.13 1.73 7.62
C TRP A 312 11.11 1.15 6.61
N ALA A 313 12.41 1.44 6.77
CA ALA A 313 13.45 0.92 5.89
C ALA A 313 14.69 0.50 6.67
N THR A 314 15.39 -0.52 6.19
CA THR A 314 16.70 -0.91 6.73
C THR A 314 17.82 -0.07 6.12
N GLU A 315 18.77 0.37 6.92
CA GLU A 315 19.96 1.08 6.48
C GLU A 315 21.21 0.22 6.70
N SER A 316 21.78 -0.34 5.64
CA SER A 316 22.80 -1.40 5.70
C SER A 316 24.25 -0.91 5.73
N ALA A 317 24.45 0.38 5.98
CA ALA A 317 25.77 0.98 6.13
C ALA A 317 26.51 0.44 7.38
N ALA A 318 27.80 0.75 7.52
CA ALA A 318 28.59 0.34 8.69
C ALA A 318 27.96 0.82 10.02
N ALA A 319 27.42 2.03 10.02
CA ALA A 319 26.53 2.53 11.08
C ALA A 319 25.08 2.11 10.78
N ALA A 320 24.81 0.81 10.98
CA ALA A 320 23.54 0.19 10.66
C ALA A 320 22.39 0.77 11.50
N LYS A 321 21.24 0.96 10.86
CA LYS A 321 20.04 1.57 11.47
C LYS A 321 18.77 0.98 10.88
N ILE A 322 17.67 1.23 11.56
CA ILE A 322 16.33 1.18 10.99
C ILE A 322 15.81 2.62 10.87
N ALA A 323 15.47 3.05 9.66
CA ALA A 323 14.84 4.34 9.40
C ALA A 323 13.31 4.20 9.47
N ARG A 324 12.66 5.19 10.08
CA ARG A 324 11.21 5.41 9.99
C ARG A 324 10.96 6.80 9.41
N LEU A 325 10.27 6.84 8.29
CA LEU A 325 9.69 8.05 7.72
C LEU A 325 8.23 8.16 8.15
N THR A 326 7.94 9.21 8.92
CA THR A 326 6.57 9.54 9.29
C THR A 326 5.81 9.90 8.03
N VAL A 327 4.81 9.10 7.67
CA VAL A 327 3.91 9.45 6.58
C VAL A 327 2.76 10.21 7.21
N PRO A 328 2.57 11.51 6.90
CA PRO A 328 1.41 12.24 7.36
C PRO A 328 0.20 11.41 7.02
N ALA A 329 -0.59 11.06 8.04
CA ALA A 329 -1.66 10.10 7.89
C ALA A 329 -2.42 10.42 6.60
N SER A 330 -2.39 9.49 5.63
CA SER A 330 -3.42 9.50 4.61
C SER A 330 -4.72 9.58 5.38
N PRO A 331 -5.56 10.60 5.17
CA PRO A 331 -6.45 10.99 6.24
C PRO A 331 -7.32 9.78 6.64
N LEU A 332 -7.50 9.54 7.93
CA LEU A 332 -8.10 8.30 8.48
C LEU A 332 -9.31 7.82 7.66
N PRO A 333 -9.53 6.51 7.42
CA PRO A 333 -10.73 6.03 6.71
C PRO A 333 -11.97 6.77 7.21
N LEU A 334 -12.76 7.34 6.28
CA LEU A 334 -13.90 8.16 6.70
C LEU A 334 -15.05 7.31 7.22
N CYS A 335 -15.07 6.04 6.81
CA CYS A 335 -16.01 5.07 7.32
C CYS A 335 -15.48 4.47 8.63
N ALA A 336 -16.18 4.75 9.74
CA ALA A 336 -15.92 4.07 11.00
C ALA A 336 -16.49 2.64 10.98
N THR A 337 -16.12 1.81 11.96
CA THR A 337 -16.69 0.46 12.11
C THR A 337 -18.16 0.45 12.52
N THR A 338 -18.70 1.59 12.95
CA THR A 338 -20.12 1.81 13.25
C THR A 338 -20.67 2.98 12.43
N PRO A 339 -21.90 2.90 11.88
CA PRO A 339 -22.50 4.00 11.13
C PRO A 339 -22.50 5.30 11.94
N ALA A 340 -22.14 6.41 11.29
CA ALA A 340 -22.16 7.72 11.92
C ALA A 340 -23.58 8.12 12.34
N SER A 341 -23.71 8.75 13.51
CA SER A 341 -24.98 9.31 13.98
C SER A 341 -25.19 10.74 13.48
N GLY A 342 -26.44 11.19 13.37
CA GLY A 342 -26.76 12.60 13.07
C GLY A 342 -26.69 12.96 11.57
N CYS A 343 -26.50 11.99 10.68
CA CYS A 343 -26.51 12.24 9.25
C CYS A 343 -27.84 12.79 8.74
N ARG A 344 -27.76 13.61 7.70
CA ARG A 344 -28.92 14.13 6.96
C ARG A 344 -29.68 12.97 6.33
N LEU A 345 -30.97 12.92 6.59
CA LEU A 345 -31.85 11.85 6.13
C LEU A 345 -32.58 12.24 4.84
N ALA A 346 -32.82 11.24 3.99
CA ALA A 346 -33.72 11.37 2.85
C ALA A 346 -35.17 11.18 3.28
N GLN A 347 -36.11 11.72 2.50
CA GLN A 347 -37.52 11.42 2.65
C GLN A 347 -37.78 9.91 2.41
N ILE A 348 -38.66 9.34 3.24
CA ILE A 348 -39.21 7.98 3.13
C ILE A 348 -39.66 7.71 1.67
N GLY A 349 -39.22 6.58 1.12
CA GLY A 349 -39.56 6.08 -0.21
C GLY A 349 -38.82 6.74 -1.40
N ALA A 350 -37.99 7.77 -1.16
CA ALA A 350 -37.38 8.54 -2.25
C ALA A 350 -36.01 8.00 -2.72
N SER A 351 -35.27 7.36 -1.82
CA SER A 351 -33.90 6.89 -2.08
C SER A 351 -33.87 5.48 -2.69
N SER A 352 -32.72 5.06 -3.20
CA SER A 352 -32.52 3.68 -3.66
C SER A 352 -31.04 3.29 -3.66
N VAL A 353 -30.77 2.01 -3.45
CA VAL A 353 -29.43 1.41 -3.60
C VAL A 353 -29.53 0.15 -4.46
N ALA A 354 -28.52 -0.07 -5.30
CA ALA A 354 -28.36 -1.26 -6.11
C ALA A 354 -26.88 -1.68 -6.17
N ILE A 355 -26.62 -2.93 -5.82
CA ILE A 355 -25.32 -3.59 -5.89
C ILE A 355 -25.46 -4.82 -6.77
N ARG A 356 -24.51 -5.02 -7.65
CA ARG A 356 -24.42 -6.21 -8.49
C ARG A 356 -23.00 -6.74 -8.42
N ASP A 357 -22.90 -7.96 -7.92
CA ASP A 357 -21.72 -8.80 -7.97
C ASP A 357 -21.86 -9.69 -9.22
N ASN A 358 -20.89 -9.65 -10.11
CA ASN A 358 -20.85 -10.48 -11.30
C ASN A 358 -19.67 -11.44 -11.19
N VAL A 359 -19.90 -12.69 -11.58
CA VAL A 359 -18.87 -13.76 -11.63
C VAL A 359 -17.55 -13.32 -12.26
N ASP A 360 -17.64 -12.43 -13.25
CA ASP A 360 -16.52 -11.71 -13.83
C ASP A 360 -16.53 -10.30 -13.20
N ASN A 361 -15.83 -10.14 -12.06
CA ASN A 361 -15.79 -8.94 -11.21
C ASN A 361 -15.55 -7.63 -12.00
N THR A 362 -15.08 -7.73 -13.26
CA THR A 362 -14.96 -6.62 -14.21
C THR A 362 -16.28 -5.88 -14.51
N LYS A 363 -17.43 -6.48 -14.18
CA LYS A 363 -18.77 -5.92 -14.46
C LYS A 363 -19.53 -5.47 -13.23
N ASP A 364 -18.92 -5.49 -12.06
CA ASP A 364 -19.54 -5.08 -10.81
C ASP A 364 -20.09 -3.67 -10.87
N GLN A 365 -21.18 -3.45 -10.14
CA GLN A 365 -21.90 -2.17 -10.15
C GLN A 365 -22.36 -1.81 -8.76
N PHE A 366 -22.10 -0.56 -8.39
CA PHE A 366 -22.70 0.10 -7.26
C PHE A 366 -23.47 1.33 -7.75
N LYS A 367 -24.70 1.52 -7.25
CA LYS A 367 -25.50 2.72 -7.50
C LYS A 367 -26.27 3.07 -6.25
N TRP A 368 -26.07 4.28 -5.75
CA TRP A 368 -26.85 4.85 -4.67
C TRP A 368 -27.40 6.22 -5.09
N ASN A 369 -28.67 6.42 -4.79
CA ASN A 369 -29.39 7.66 -5.03
C ASN A 369 -30.11 8.04 -3.74
N TRP A 370 -29.54 9.00 -3.03
CA TRP A 370 -30.15 9.69 -1.91
C TRP A 370 -30.92 10.90 -2.45
N ALA A 371 -32.24 10.91 -2.31
CA ALA A 371 -33.09 11.89 -2.98
C ALA A 371 -34.18 12.43 -2.06
N LYS A 372 -34.71 13.61 -2.43
CA LYS A 372 -35.67 14.37 -1.61
C LYS A 372 -35.15 14.54 -0.18
N GLY A 373 -33.92 14.99 -0.11
CA GLY A 373 -33.15 15.09 1.10
C GLY A 373 -33.64 16.12 2.10
N ALA A 374 -33.19 16.01 3.35
CA ALA A 374 -33.16 17.15 4.26
C ALA A 374 -32.47 18.36 3.61
N ALA A 375 -32.88 19.57 3.99
CA ALA A 375 -32.28 20.81 3.50
C ALA A 375 -30.76 20.75 3.63
N THR A 376 -30.06 21.05 2.54
CA THR A 376 -28.60 20.97 2.48
C THR A 376 -28.10 22.23 1.80
N ASP A 377 -27.34 23.03 2.54
CA ASP A 377 -26.62 24.19 2.00
C ASP A 377 -25.43 23.71 1.15
N VAL A 378 -25.07 24.45 0.11
CA VAL A 378 -23.93 24.07 -0.75
C VAL A 378 -22.62 24.02 0.03
N ASN A 379 -22.45 24.86 1.05
CA ASN A 379 -21.27 24.88 1.91
C ASN A 379 -21.20 23.66 2.84
N ALA A 380 -22.30 22.95 3.08
CA ALA A 380 -22.30 21.70 3.84
C ALA A 380 -21.52 20.60 3.09
N PHE A 381 -21.48 20.65 1.75
CA PHE A 381 -20.62 19.76 0.97
C PHE A 381 -19.15 20.16 1.00
N LYS A 382 -18.84 21.40 1.42
CA LYS A 382 -17.54 22.05 1.23
C LYS A 382 -17.18 22.17 -0.26
N ASP A 383 -16.03 22.76 -0.56
CA ASP A 383 -15.54 22.89 -1.94
C ASP A 383 -14.55 21.75 -2.27
N PRO A 384 -14.97 20.70 -3.00
CA PRO A 384 -14.08 19.64 -3.46
C PRO A 384 -13.40 19.92 -4.81
N VAL A 385 -13.56 21.14 -5.35
CA VAL A 385 -12.88 21.61 -6.58
C VAL A 385 -11.63 22.42 -6.22
N ASN A 386 -11.68 23.22 -5.15
CA ASN A 386 -10.55 24.07 -4.72
C ASN A 386 -10.13 23.93 -3.24
N GLY A 387 -10.95 23.31 -2.38
CA GLY A 387 -10.68 23.15 -0.93
C GLY A 387 -9.76 21.98 -0.57
N SER A 388 -10.17 21.11 0.35
CA SER A 388 -9.48 19.83 0.66
C SER A 388 -10.48 18.71 0.98
N ALA A 389 -11.77 18.97 0.76
CA ALA A 389 -12.84 18.06 1.15
C ALA A 389 -12.82 16.79 0.30
N ARG A 390 -12.66 15.67 0.99
CA ARG A 390 -12.74 14.31 0.45
C ARG A 390 -14.00 13.63 0.96
N TYR A 391 -14.45 12.58 0.27
CA TYR A 391 -15.65 11.85 0.64
C TYR A 391 -15.42 10.36 0.62
N SER A 392 -16.20 9.62 1.38
CA SER A 392 -16.28 8.16 1.24
C SER A 392 -17.72 7.72 1.28
N VAL A 393 -18.08 6.77 0.41
CA VAL A 393 -19.37 6.09 0.47
C VAL A 393 -19.20 4.83 1.30
N CYS A 394 -19.91 4.77 2.42
CA CYS A 394 -19.86 3.67 3.37
C CYS A 394 -21.12 2.83 3.25
N LEU A 395 -20.97 1.51 3.24
CA LEU A 395 -22.10 0.58 3.31
C LEU A 395 -21.98 -0.30 4.55
N TYR A 396 -23.07 -0.40 5.29
CA TYR A 396 -23.19 -1.23 6.47
C TYR A 396 -24.40 -2.15 6.39
N ASP A 397 -24.36 -3.23 7.14
CA ASP A 397 -25.51 -4.11 7.35
C ASP A 397 -25.64 -4.45 8.84
N ALA A 398 -26.71 -5.16 9.20
CA ALA A 398 -27.00 -5.51 10.59
C ALA A 398 -26.28 -6.78 11.08
N SER A 399 -25.33 -7.33 10.31
CA SER A 399 -24.60 -8.53 10.72
C SER A 399 -23.64 -8.26 11.88
N GLY A 400 -23.18 -7.01 12.00
CA GLY A 400 -22.21 -6.58 13.02
C GLY A 400 -20.79 -7.09 12.80
N ASN A 401 -20.53 -7.84 11.71
CA ASN A 401 -19.20 -8.40 11.40
C ASN A 401 -18.54 -7.59 10.29
N ASN A 402 -17.22 -7.33 10.41
CA ASN A 402 -16.35 -6.69 9.40
C ASN A 402 -16.96 -5.47 8.69
N GLN A 403 -17.23 -4.40 9.45
CA GLN A 403 -17.84 -3.17 8.96
C GLN A 403 -16.80 -2.05 8.76
N PRO A 404 -17.00 -1.13 7.80
CA PRO A 404 -18.06 -1.14 6.79
C PRO A 404 -17.87 -2.30 5.79
N LEU A 405 -18.98 -2.82 5.25
CA LEU A 405 -18.93 -3.82 4.18
C LEU A 405 -18.40 -3.26 2.85
N MET A 406 -18.54 -1.94 2.63
CA MET A 406 -17.92 -1.23 1.53
C MET A 406 -17.44 0.13 1.99
N GLU A 407 -16.23 0.50 1.60
CA GLU A 407 -15.71 1.86 1.67
C GLU A 407 -15.23 2.28 0.28
N MET A 408 -15.86 3.29 -0.30
CA MET A 408 -15.49 3.82 -1.60
C MET A 408 -15.07 5.28 -1.49
N ASP A 409 -13.76 5.49 -1.40
CA ASP A 409 -13.15 6.81 -1.32
C ASP A 409 -13.24 7.60 -2.62
N VAL A 410 -13.52 8.89 -2.46
CA VAL A 410 -13.63 9.89 -3.51
C VAL A 410 -12.61 10.97 -3.19
N PRO A 411 -11.46 11.00 -3.92
CA PRO A 411 -10.39 11.94 -3.62
C PRO A 411 -10.84 13.39 -3.86
N PRO A 412 -10.22 14.35 -3.17
CA PRO A 412 -10.45 15.78 -3.40
C PRO A 412 -9.73 16.21 -4.69
N HIS A 413 -10.28 17.20 -5.39
CA HIS A 413 -9.66 17.86 -6.57
C HIS A 413 -9.09 16.85 -7.59
N GLY A 414 -8.01 17.23 -8.26
CA GLY A 414 -7.24 16.35 -9.13
C GLY A 414 -7.69 16.38 -10.60
N THR A 415 -6.86 15.75 -11.44
CA THR A 415 -7.10 15.64 -12.88
C THR A 415 -7.47 14.20 -13.21
N CYS A 416 -8.68 14.01 -13.73
CA CYS A 416 -9.19 12.75 -14.21
C CYS A 416 -8.98 12.72 -15.74
N HIS A 417 -7.89 12.07 -16.17
CA HIS A 417 -7.34 12.16 -17.52
C HIS A 417 -6.80 13.56 -17.83
N THR A 418 -7.50 14.34 -18.66
CA THR A 418 -7.10 15.70 -19.07
C THR A 418 -8.01 16.79 -18.52
N VAL A 419 -8.99 16.43 -17.68
CA VAL A 419 -9.98 17.35 -17.12
C VAL A 419 -10.02 17.25 -15.60
N PRO A 420 -10.44 18.31 -14.88
CA PRO A 420 -10.65 18.23 -13.44
C PRO A 420 -11.63 17.10 -13.09
N CYS A 421 -11.29 16.30 -12.08
CA CYS A 421 -12.12 15.23 -11.55
C CYS A 421 -13.44 15.76 -10.99
N TRP A 422 -13.37 16.90 -10.29
CA TRP A 422 -14.50 17.63 -9.73
C TRP A 422 -14.82 18.87 -10.55
N LYS A 423 -16.11 19.18 -10.65
CA LYS A 423 -16.63 20.42 -11.25
C LYS A 423 -17.77 20.97 -10.40
N ALA A 424 -17.82 22.28 -10.22
CA ALA A 424 -19.00 22.94 -9.67
C ALA A 424 -20.17 22.85 -10.66
N THR A 425 -21.36 22.53 -10.17
CA THR A 425 -22.60 22.48 -10.96
C THR A 425 -23.43 23.72 -10.65
N GLY A 426 -23.03 24.86 -11.22
CA GLY A 426 -23.60 26.18 -10.90
C GLY A 426 -23.32 26.57 -9.45
N THR A 427 -24.28 27.23 -8.80
CA THR A 427 -24.18 27.65 -7.38
C THR A 427 -24.72 26.64 -6.39
N SER A 428 -25.16 25.46 -6.87
CA SER A 428 -25.97 24.51 -6.09
C SER A 428 -25.33 23.15 -5.90
N GLY A 429 -24.05 22.94 -6.24
CA GLY A 429 -23.40 21.67 -5.94
C GLY A 429 -22.17 21.35 -6.77
N PHE A 430 -21.82 20.06 -6.78
CA PHE A 430 -20.58 19.55 -7.35
C PHE A 430 -20.80 18.22 -8.06
N SER A 431 -19.97 17.92 -9.06
CA SER A 431 -19.95 16.64 -9.74
C SER A 431 -18.53 16.11 -9.89
N TYR A 432 -18.32 14.89 -9.43
CA TYR A 432 -17.14 14.07 -9.67
C TYR A 432 -17.40 13.12 -10.85
N ARG A 433 -16.44 12.98 -11.77
CA ARG A 433 -16.55 12.01 -12.86
C ARG A 433 -15.20 11.53 -13.38
N ILE A 434 -15.06 10.20 -13.50
CA ILE A 434 -13.92 9.53 -14.15
C ILE A 434 -14.38 8.43 -15.12
N SER A 435 -13.67 8.26 -16.24
CA SER A 435 -13.99 7.26 -17.26
C SER A 435 -13.39 5.88 -16.95
N LYS A 436 -14.11 5.07 -16.12
CA LYS A 436 -13.85 3.64 -15.80
C LYS A 436 -12.51 3.34 -15.10
N ALA A 437 -12.57 2.53 -14.04
CA ALA A 437 -11.49 1.81 -13.34
C ALA A 437 -10.20 2.58 -12.93
N GLY A 438 -10.09 3.90 -13.16
CA GLY A 438 -8.92 4.68 -12.73
C GLY A 438 -8.95 5.12 -11.26
N THR A 439 -9.88 4.63 -10.45
CA THR A 439 -9.96 4.89 -9.00
C THR A 439 -9.63 3.61 -8.24
N LEU A 440 -8.92 3.77 -7.11
CA LEU A 440 -8.57 2.69 -6.19
C LEU A 440 -9.80 1.90 -5.72
N THR A 441 -10.96 2.56 -5.58
CA THR A 441 -12.20 1.98 -5.04
C THR A 441 -13.32 1.75 -6.07
N GLY A 442 -13.03 1.95 -7.37
CA GLY A 442 -14.01 1.75 -8.45
C GLY A 442 -15.15 2.77 -8.52
N ILE A 443 -15.16 3.82 -7.68
CA ILE A 443 -16.14 4.91 -7.78
C ILE A 443 -15.90 5.73 -9.05
N THR A 444 -16.97 6.00 -9.81
CA THR A 444 -16.88 6.64 -11.13
C THR A 444 -17.67 7.94 -11.25
N THR A 445 -18.64 8.14 -10.38
CA THR A 445 -19.45 9.36 -10.37
C THR A 445 -19.95 9.65 -8.97
N VAL A 446 -19.79 10.89 -8.54
CA VAL A 446 -20.52 11.46 -7.39
C VAL A 446 -21.18 12.75 -7.85
N LYS A 447 -22.44 12.95 -7.46
CA LYS A 447 -23.15 14.21 -7.70
C LYS A 447 -23.75 14.69 -6.39
N LEU A 448 -23.38 15.90 -6.01
CA LEU A 448 -23.83 16.59 -4.81
C LEU A 448 -24.72 17.74 -5.28
N SER A 449 -25.95 17.83 -4.77
CA SER A 449 -26.89 18.88 -5.13
C SER A 449 -27.57 19.39 -3.87
N ALA A 450 -27.25 20.65 -3.55
CA ALA A 450 -27.83 21.43 -2.48
C ALA A 450 -29.27 21.83 -2.83
N GLY A 451 -30.04 22.19 -1.81
CA GLY A 451 -31.43 22.61 -2.00
C GLY A 451 -32.19 22.65 -0.69
N ALA A 452 -33.42 23.17 -0.77
CA ALA A 452 -34.35 23.12 0.34
C ALA A 452 -34.73 21.67 0.68
N ALA A 453 -35.44 21.48 1.80
CA ALA A 453 -35.96 20.16 2.17
C ALA A 453 -36.84 19.60 1.03
N GLY A 454 -36.56 18.37 0.61
CA GLY A 454 -37.21 17.72 -0.52
C GLY A 454 -36.52 17.95 -1.88
N GLU A 455 -35.52 18.83 -1.96
CA GLU A 455 -34.83 19.17 -3.21
C GLU A 455 -33.39 18.66 -3.25
N ALA A 456 -32.72 18.57 -2.10
CA ALA A 456 -31.34 18.11 -1.99
C ALA A 456 -31.17 16.64 -2.45
N LYS A 457 -30.03 16.34 -3.09
CA LYS A 457 -29.72 15.02 -3.67
C LYS A 457 -28.23 14.70 -3.55
N VAL A 458 -27.94 13.42 -3.30
CA VAL A 458 -26.61 12.82 -3.36
C VAL A 458 -26.69 11.57 -4.22
N GLN A 459 -25.83 11.45 -5.21
CA GLN A 459 -25.78 10.28 -6.08
C GLN A 459 -24.35 9.75 -6.16
N ALA A 460 -24.17 8.45 -5.96
CA ALA A 460 -22.88 7.79 -6.10
C ALA A 460 -23.01 6.57 -7.02
N LYS A 461 -22.04 6.38 -7.91
CA LYS A 461 -21.98 5.24 -8.83
C LYS A 461 -20.57 4.70 -8.92
N GLY A 462 -20.44 3.40 -8.78
CA GLY A 462 -19.21 2.64 -8.96
C GLY A 462 -19.35 1.57 -10.02
N ARG A 463 -18.24 1.17 -10.64
CA ARG A 463 -18.21 0.05 -11.57
C ARG A 463 -16.82 -0.57 -11.72
N GLY A 464 -16.80 -1.86 -12.04
CA GLY A 464 -15.61 -2.58 -12.45
C GLY A 464 -14.90 -3.29 -11.29
N PRO A 465 -13.74 -3.89 -11.59
CA PRO A 465 -13.10 -4.87 -10.70
C PRO A 465 -12.52 -4.26 -9.42
N ASN A 466 -12.33 -2.94 -9.39
CA ASN A 466 -11.82 -2.22 -8.22
C ASN A 466 -12.94 -1.84 -7.23
N LEU A 467 -14.20 -2.21 -7.49
CA LEU A 467 -15.25 -2.04 -6.50
C LEU A 467 -15.03 -3.05 -5.36
N PRO A 468 -15.03 -2.62 -4.09
CA PRO A 468 -14.96 -3.53 -2.95
C PRO A 468 -16.34 -4.17 -2.72
N THR A 469 -16.83 -4.94 -3.69
CA THR A 469 -18.15 -5.57 -3.61
C THR A 469 -18.14 -6.64 -2.50
N PRO A 470 -19.02 -6.56 -1.49
CA PRO A 470 -19.08 -7.56 -0.44
C PRO A 470 -19.81 -8.80 -0.93
N ALA A 471 -19.62 -9.93 -0.26
CA ALA A 471 -20.49 -11.09 -0.45
C ALA A 471 -21.97 -10.66 -0.24
N LEU A 472 -22.80 -10.85 -1.28
CA LEU A 472 -24.20 -10.41 -1.24
C LEU A 472 -25.10 -11.45 -0.56
N GLY A 473 -26.31 -11.02 -0.19
CA GLY A 473 -27.11 -11.68 0.85
C GLY A 473 -27.06 -10.92 2.18
N LEU A 474 -27.17 -9.59 2.12
CA LEU A 474 -26.90 -8.66 3.22
C LEU A 474 -27.94 -8.78 4.34
N THR A 475 -27.54 -8.51 5.58
CA THR A 475 -28.42 -8.53 6.76
C THR A 475 -29.12 -7.18 6.92
N LEU A 476 -30.45 -7.15 6.83
CA LEU A 476 -31.21 -5.89 7.00
C LEU A 476 -31.25 -5.46 8.48
N PRO A 477 -31.29 -4.14 8.78
CA PRO A 477 -31.23 -3.03 7.82
C PRO A 477 -29.85 -2.80 7.20
N VAL A 478 -29.84 -2.43 5.92
CA VAL A 478 -28.63 -1.95 5.22
C VAL A 478 -28.57 -0.43 5.31
N ILE A 479 -27.44 0.13 5.71
CA ILE A 479 -27.24 1.57 5.83
C ILE A 479 -26.22 2.01 4.77
N VAL A 480 -26.52 3.07 4.03
CA VAL A 480 -25.55 3.71 3.13
C VAL A 480 -25.34 5.14 3.58
N GLN A 481 -24.07 5.53 3.74
CA GLN A 481 -23.66 6.87 4.13
C GLN A 481 -22.73 7.50 3.08
N LEU A 482 -22.81 8.83 2.91
CA LEU A 482 -21.71 9.64 2.39
C LEU A 482 -21.10 10.38 3.57
N MET A 483 -19.81 10.16 3.80
CA MET A 483 -19.01 10.85 4.82
C MET A 483 -18.15 11.93 4.18
N ILE A 484 -17.83 13.00 4.93
CA ILE A 484 -16.88 14.05 4.54
C ILE A 484 -15.66 14.01 5.45
N GLY A 485 -14.48 14.14 4.85
CA GLY A 485 -13.20 14.22 5.54
C GLY A 485 -12.62 15.61 5.52
N ASP A 486 -13.03 16.46 6.46
CA ASP A 486 -12.52 17.83 6.60
C ASP A 486 -12.48 18.31 8.07
N GLY A 487 -12.70 17.41 9.03
CA GLY A 487 -12.84 17.74 10.45
C GLY A 487 -14.27 18.09 10.90
N THR A 488 -15.28 17.97 10.02
CA THR A 488 -16.71 18.12 10.39
C THR A 488 -17.41 16.77 10.61
N THR A 489 -18.63 16.80 11.16
CA THR A 489 -19.50 15.63 11.36
C THR A 489 -20.61 15.54 10.31
N GLU A 490 -20.49 16.25 9.19
CA GLU A 490 -21.52 16.26 8.14
C GLU A 490 -21.53 14.93 7.36
N CYS A 491 -22.72 14.34 7.23
CA CYS A 491 -22.92 13.10 6.48
C CYS A 491 -24.36 12.99 5.95
N TRP A 492 -24.57 12.13 4.96
CA TRP A 492 -25.89 11.84 4.37
C TRP A 492 -26.18 10.36 4.46
N GLN A 493 -27.39 9.98 4.83
CA GLN A 493 -27.72 8.59 5.11
C GLN A 493 -29.06 8.16 4.51
N THR A 494 -29.14 6.90 4.10
CA THR A 494 -30.41 6.16 3.99
C THR A 494 -30.27 4.80 4.67
N THR A 495 -31.25 4.45 5.49
CA THR A 495 -31.40 3.12 6.10
C THR A 495 -32.48 2.35 5.36
N TYR A 496 -32.14 1.17 4.83
CA TYR A 496 -33.02 0.30 4.07
C TYR A 496 -33.43 -0.88 4.94
N SER A 497 -34.66 -0.84 5.48
CA SER A 497 -35.20 -1.93 6.32
C SER A 497 -35.83 -3.07 5.51
N THR A 498 -36.04 -2.87 4.21
CA THR A 498 -36.54 -3.90 3.29
C THR A 498 -35.72 -3.89 2.01
N ALA A 499 -35.65 -5.04 1.32
CA ALA A 499 -35.01 -5.16 0.02
C ALA A 499 -36.01 -5.64 -1.03
N THR A 500 -35.99 -5.05 -2.21
CA THR A 500 -36.72 -5.57 -3.38
C THR A 500 -36.06 -6.84 -3.91
N ARG A 501 -34.75 -6.98 -3.71
CA ARG A 501 -33.96 -8.16 -4.06
C ARG A 501 -32.75 -8.25 -3.13
N ASN A 502 -32.47 -9.43 -2.60
CA ASN A 502 -31.31 -9.71 -1.76
C ASN A 502 -30.90 -11.17 -1.95
N ASP A 503 -29.93 -11.42 -2.82
CA ASP A 503 -29.36 -12.73 -3.11
C ASP A 503 -27.85 -12.63 -3.33
N ALA A 504 -27.20 -13.77 -3.55
CA ALA A 504 -25.75 -13.87 -3.71
C ALA A 504 -25.16 -13.07 -4.89
N ALA A 505 -25.98 -12.58 -5.83
CA ALA A 505 -25.51 -11.80 -6.98
C ALA A 505 -26.03 -10.36 -7.00
N ARG A 506 -27.11 -10.05 -6.30
CA ARG A 506 -27.72 -8.71 -6.31
C ARG A 506 -28.36 -8.32 -4.99
N PHE A 507 -28.08 -7.08 -4.61
CA PHE A 507 -28.83 -6.36 -3.59
C PHE A 507 -29.49 -5.14 -4.21
N THR A 508 -30.81 -4.98 -4.05
CA THR A 508 -31.51 -3.77 -4.44
C THR A 508 -32.55 -3.41 -3.39
N ALA A 509 -32.54 -2.16 -2.94
CA ALA A 509 -33.54 -1.63 -2.03
C ALA A 509 -34.00 -0.24 -2.48
N LYS A 510 -35.26 0.07 -2.18
CA LYS A 510 -35.81 1.43 -2.25
C LYS A 510 -35.95 1.95 -0.83
N GLY A 511 -35.85 3.27 -0.68
CA GLY A 511 -35.83 3.95 0.60
C GLY A 511 -36.98 3.52 1.50
N PRO A 512 -36.78 3.60 2.83
CA PRO A 512 -37.71 3.09 3.83
C PRO A 512 -39.10 3.70 3.67
#